data_AF-A8N0V4-F1
#
_entry.id   AF-A8N0V4-F1
#
_cell.length_a   1.000
_cell.length_b   1.000
_cell.length_c   1.000
_cell.angle_alpha   90.00
_cell.angle_beta   90.00
_cell.angle_gamma   90.00
#
_symmetry.space_group_name_H-M   'P 1'
#
loop_
_entity.id
_entity.type
_entity.pdbx_description
1 polymer ?
#
loop_
_entity_poly.entity_id
_entity_poly.type
_entity_poly.pdbx_seq_one_letter_code
_entity_poly.pdbx_strand_id
1 'polypeptide(L)'
;MPKFGTMFRLRFRRKELPWEVVDNKFVDPVPTYSSYDELQIDSISDTELNGTYVFDINPSNGKAYRGIHDLHRAVNFSRQQLMSEASKRGFNVLLVESWQLKILRKNKHHRIELLDV
;
A
#
# COMPACT_ATOMS: atom_id res chain seq x y z
N MET A 1 -33.88 32.20 42.85
CA MET A 1 -32.53 31.68 42.51
C MET A 1 -32.69 30.43 41.65
N PRO A 2 -32.31 30.43 40.37
CA PRO A 2 -32.46 29.26 39.50
C PRO A 2 -31.22 28.35 39.58
N LYS A 3 -31.41 27.02 39.65
CA LYS A 3 -30.34 26.03 39.54
C LYS A 3 -30.15 25.64 38.07
N PHE A 4 -28.89 25.67 37.65
CA PHE A 4 -28.40 25.54 36.30
C PHE A 4 -28.86 24.25 35.60
N GLY A 5 -29.25 24.41 34.33
CA GLY A 5 -29.71 23.34 33.45
C GLY A 5 -28.63 22.29 33.18
N THR A 6 -29.08 21.04 33.13
CA THR A 6 -28.30 19.88 32.73
C THR A 6 -27.82 20.06 31.28
N MET A 7 -26.51 20.25 31.11
CA MET A 7 -25.88 20.33 29.81
C MET A 7 -25.90 18.94 29.16
N PHE A 8 -26.83 18.73 28.22
CA PHE A 8 -26.83 17.54 27.37
C PHE A 8 -25.54 17.52 26.54
N ARG A 9 -24.58 16.67 26.92
CA ARG A 9 -23.44 16.31 26.08
C ARG A 9 -23.98 15.53 24.89
N LEU A 10 -24.36 16.24 23.82
CA LEU A 10 -24.65 15.64 22.52
C LEU A 10 -23.37 14.93 22.05
N ARG A 11 -23.29 13.61 22.28
CA ARG A 11 -22.30 12.75 21.64
C ARG A 11 -22.69 12.67 20.16
N PHE A 12 -22.23 13.64 19.37
CA PHE A 12 -22.20 13.50 17.93
C PHE A 12 -21.31 12.29 17.61
N ARG A 13 -21.93 11.12 17.42
CA ARG A 13 -21.28 10.01 16.73
C ARG A 13 -20.97 10.53 15.34
N ARG A 14 -19.74 10.98 15.11
CA ARG A 14 -19.25 11.36 13.79
C ARG A 14 -19.52 10.15 12.89
N LYS A 15 -20.45 10.28 11.93
CA LYS A 15 -20.61 9.26 10.89
C LYS A 15 -19.26 9.16 10.20
N GLU A 16 -18.56 8.06 10.44
CA GLU A 16 -17.33 7.79 9.71
C GLU A 16 -17.71 7.58 8.25
N LEU A 17 -17.28 8.50 7.39
CA LEU A 17 -17.44 8.33 5.95
C LEU A 17 -16.67 7.07 5.51
N PRO A 18 -17.20 6.29 4.57
CA PRO A 18 -16.45 5.19 3.99
C PRO A 18 -15.20 5.72 3.26
N TRP A 19 -14.24 4.84 3.03
CA TRP A 19 -13.14 5.12 2.11
C TRP A 19 -13.69 5.21 0.68
N GLU A 20 -13.35 6.29 0.00
CA GLU A 20 -13.66 6.50 -1.42
C GLU A 20 -12.43 6.12 -2.25
N VAL A 21 -12.60 5.33 -3.31
CA VAL A 21 -11.53 5.07 -4.27
C VAL A 21 -11.34 6.31 -5.13
N VAL A 22 -10.20 6.97 -5.00
CA VAL A 22 -9.88 8.18 -5.77
C VAL A 22 -9.05 7.89 -7.00
N ASP A 23 -8.33 6.77 -7.01
CA ASP A 23 -7.53 6.34 -8.16
C ASP A 23 -7.28 4.83 -8.10
N ASN A 24 -7.06 4.23 -9.26
CA ASN A 24 -6.70 2.83 -9.42
C ASN A 24 -5.69 2.74 -10.57
N LYS A 25 -4.47 2.31 -10.25
CA LYS A 25 -3.38 2.20 -11.21
C LYS A 25 -2.94 0.75 -11.29
N PHE A 26 -2.56 0.35 -12.49
CA PHE A 26 -2.00 -0.95 -12.76
C PHE A 26 -0.62 -0.78 -13.37
N VAL A 27 0.30 -1.61 -12.92
CA VAL A 27 1.62 -1.81 -13.51
C VAL A 27 1.57 -3.19 -14.13
N ASP A 28 1.59 -3.24 -15.46
CA ASP A 28 1.65 -4.50 -16.19
C ASP A 28 2.87 -5.31 -15.74
N PRO A 29 2.83 -6.65 -15.86
CA PRO A 29 3.97 -7.49 -15.56
C PRO A 29 5.23 -7.02 -16.29
N VAL A 30 6.22 -6.58 -15.53
CA VAL A 30 7.51 -6.08 -16.04
C VAL A 30 8.64 -7.00 -15.60
N PRO A 31 9.53 -7.42 -16.52
CA PRO A 31 10.77 -8.07 -16.15
C PRO A 31 11.62 -7.15 -15.26
N THR A 32 12.18 -7.70 -14.18
CA THR A 32 13.11 -6.94 -13.33
C THR A 32 14.48 -6.75 -13.98
N TYR A 33 14.82 -7.59 -14.95
CA TYR A 33 16.10 -7.58 -15.65
C TYR A 33 15.90 -7.40 -17.16
N SER A 34 16.83 -6.69 -17.79
CA SER A 34 16.81 -6.39 -19.23
C SER A 34 17.05 -7.61 -20.11
N SER A 35 17.81 -8.60 -19.62
CA SER A 35 18.02 -9.88 -20.30
C SER A 35 18.17 -11.00 -19.28
N TYR A 36 17.47 -12.10 -19.51
CA TYR A 36 17.63 -13.33 -18.71
C TYR A 36 18.95 -14.04 -19.02
N ASP A 37 19.57 -13.75 -20.16
CA ASP A 37 20.86 -14.35 -20.56
C ASP A 37 22.03 -13.82 -19.72
N GLU A 38 21.84 -12.70 -19.02
CA GLU A 38 22.80 -12.15 -18.05
C GLU A 38 22.67 -12.81 -16.67
N LEU A 39 21.59 -13.55 -16.42
CA LEU A 39 21.34 -14.22 -15.15
C LEU A 39 21.68 -15.70 -15.25
N GLN A 40 22.66 -16.14 -14.46
CA GLN A 40 22.85 -17.56 -14.21
C GLN A 40 21.79 -18.03 -13.20
N ILE A 41 20.67 -18.52 -13.72
CA ILE A 41 19.56 -19.02 -12.91
C ILE A 41 19.83 -20.49 -12.54
N ASP A 42 20.06 -20.74 -11.26
CA ASP A 42 20.25 -22.10 -10.73
C ASP A 42 18.90 -22.82 -10.51
N SER A 43 17.91 -22.09 -9.98
CA SER A 43 16.56 -22.59 -9.77
C SER A 43 15.51 -21.47 -9.83
N ILE A 44 14.29 -21.85 -10.17
CA ILE A 44 13.11 -20.99 -10.19
C ILE A 44 12.07 -21.64 -9.26
N SER A 45 11.37 -20.85 -8.47
CA SER A 45 10.26 -21.33 -7.65
C SER A 45 9.12 -21.83 -8.53
N ASP A 46 8.58 -23.02 -8.23
CA ASP A 46 7.38 -23.55 -8.89
C ASP A 46 6.09 -22.79 -8.51
N THR A 47 6.16 -21.94 -7.48
CA THR A 47 5.04 -21.13 -7.00
C THR A 47 5.34 -19.66 -7.11
N GLU A 48 4.33 -18.88 -7.49
CA GLU A 48 4.36 -17.42 -7.41
C GLU A 48 4.39 -16.95 -5.95
N LEU A 49 4.98 -15.78 -5.75
CA LEU A 49 5.02 -15.11 -4.47
C LEU A 49 4.25 -13.81 -4.61
N ASN A 50 3.15 -13.69 -3.86
CA ASN A 50 2.26 -12.54 -3.95
C ASN A 50 2.15 -11.86 -2.57
N GLY A 51 1.84 -10.57 -2.57
CA GLY A 51 1.68 -9.78 -1.36
C GLY A 51 0.58 -8.73 -1.46
N THR A 52 -0.03 -8.41 -0.32
CA THR A 52 -0.96 -7.29 -0.18
C THR A 52 -0.46 -6.35 0.90
N TYR A 53 -0.37 -5.07 0.57
CA TYR A 53 0.23 -4.06 1.44
C TYR A 53 -0.68 -2.85 1.58
N VAL A 54 -0.80 -2.33 2.80
CA VAL A 54 -1.69 -1.19 3.10
C VAL A 54 -0.90 -0.10 3.80
N PHE A 55 -0.95 1.11 3.23
CA PHE A 55 -0.25 2.28 3.74
C PHE A 55 -1.25 3.38 4.08
N ASP A 56 -1.49 3.58 5.38
CA ASP A 56 -2.33 4.66 5.88
C ASP A 56 -1.53 5.96 6.04
N ILE A 57 -1.93 6.99 5.31
CA ILE A 57 -1.33 8.33 5.32
C ILE A 57 -2.24 9.27 6.09
N ASN A 58 -1.82 9.60 7.30
CA ASN A 58 -2.55 10.48 8.20
C ASN A 58 -1.89 11.86 8.32
N PRO A 59 -2.57 12.94 7.88
CA PRO A 59 -2.07 14.31 8.03
C PRO A 59 -1.80 14.74 9.48
N SER A 60 -2.45 14.12 10.47
CA SER A 60 -2.19 14.43 11.89
C SER A 60 -0.76 14.08 12.30
N ASN A 61 -0.07 13.22 11.55
CA ASN A 61 1.32 12.85 11.78
C ASN A 61 2.29 13.81 11.06
N GLY A 62 1.81 14.98 10.64
CA GLY A 62 2.59 16.01 9.96
C GLY A 62 2.91 15.71 8.49
N LYS A 63 2.33 14.64 7.91
CA LYS A 63 2.59 14.22 6.53
C LYS A 63 1.28 14.07 5.77
N ALA A 64 0.96 15.04 4.93
CA ALA A 64 -0.11 14.91 3.95
C ALA A 64 0.32 13.98 2.80
N TYR A 65 -0.65 13.46 2.06
CA TYR A 65 -0.39 12.70 0.83
C TYR A 65 0.29 13.57 -0.23
N ARG A 66 1.42 13.10 -0.76
CA ARG A 66 2.28 13.81 -1.73
C ARG A 66 2.21 13.21 -3.13
N GLY A 67 1.14 12.51 -3.46
CA GLY A 67 0.96 11.93 -4.78
C GLY A 67 2.04 10.88 -5.10
N ILE A 68 2.71 11.07 -6.24
CA ILE A 68 3.66 10.11 -6.81
C ILE A 68 4.81 9.72 -5.87
N HIS A 69 5.27 10.63 -5.01
CA HIS A 69 6.34 10.32 -4.06
C HIS A 69 5.91 9.23 -3.06
N ASP A 70 4.69 9.31 -2.54
CA ASP A 70 4.21 8.31 -1.58
C ASP A 70 3.86 7.00 -2.28
N LEU A 71 3.44 7.03 -3.55
CA LEU A 71 3.27 5.84 -4.37
C LEU A 71 4.61 5.11 -4.60
N HIS A 72 5.66 5.81 -5.03
CA HIS A 72 7.00 5.22 -5.18
C HIS A 72 7.49 4.60 -3.87
N ARG A 73 7.31 5.30 -2.75
CA ARG A 73 7.70 4.79 -1.44
C ARG A 73 6.92 3.53 -1.07
N ALA A 74 5.61 3.49 -1.34
CA ALA A 74 4.77 2.35 -1.06
C ALA A 74 5.16 1.13 -1.91
N VAL A 75 5.39 1.32 -3.21
CA VAL A 75 5.87 0.26 -4.12
C VAL A 75 7.24 -0.26 -3.67
N ASN A 76 8.21 0.62 -3.44
CA ASN A 76 9.56 0.22 -3.03
C ASN A 76 9.56 -0.56 -1.71
N PHE A 77 8.76 -0.12 -0.72
CA PHE A 77 8.63 -0.84 0.54
C PHE A 77 7.99 -2.22 0.33
N SER A 78 6.90 -2.29 -0.44
CA SER A 78 6.18 -3.54 -0.74
C SER A 78 7.11 -4.54 -1.44
N ARG A 79 7.87 -4.09 -2.43
CA ARG A 79 8.90 -4.86 -3.12
C ARG A 79 9.97 -5.39 -2.16
N GLN A 80 10.46 -4.56 -1.24
CA GLN A 80 11.45 -4.99 -0.23
C GLN A 80 10.90 -6.07 0.70
N GLN A 81 9.62 -5.97 1.11
CA GLN A 81 8.98 -7.01 1.90
C GLN A 81 8.85 -8.32 1.10
N LEU A 82 8.43 -8.24 -0.16
CA LEU A 82 8.32 -9.39 -1.06
C LEU A 82 9.67 -10.09 -1.25
N MET A 83 10.73 -9.31 -1.51
CA MET A 83 12.10 -9.82 -1.58
C MET A 83 12.57 -10.48 -0.28
N SER A 84 12.17 -9.95 0.89
CA SER A 84 12.50 -10.56 2.18
C SER A 84 11.83 -11.93 2.33
N GLU A 85 10.58 -12.07 1.90
CA GLU A 85 9.88 -13.36 1.89
C GLU A 85 10.50 -14.34 0.89
N ALA A 86 10.88 -13.87 -0.31
CA ALA A 86 11.62 -14.68 -1.30
C ALA A 86 12.94 -15.20 -0.69
N SER A 87 13.68 -14.32 -0.01
CA SER A 87 14.93 -14.65 0.67
C SER A 87 14.76 -15.72 1.73
N LYS A 88 13.67 -15.67 2.50
CA LYS A 88 13.35 -16.72 3.50
C LYS A 88 13.09 -18.08 2.87
N ARG A 89 12.69 -18.12 1.60
CA ARG A 89 12.47 -19.35 0.81
C ARG A 89 13.71 -19.80 0.04
N GLY A 90 14.83 -19.09 0.17
CA GLY A 90 16.09 -19.41 -0.51
C GLY A 90 16.25 -18.75 -1.88
N PHE A 91 15.36 -17.84 -2.28
CA PHE A 91 15.44 -17.11 -3.55
C PHE A 91 15.97 -15.69 -3.33
N ASN A 92 16.79 -15.21 -4.24
CA ASN A 92 17.47 -13.92 -4.11
C ASN A 92 17.00 -12.87 -5.14
N VAL A 93 16.10 -13.25 -6.05
CA VAL A 93 15.69 -12.41 -7.18
C VAL A 93 14.21 -12.62 -7.50
N LEU A 94 13.50 -11.54 -7.85
CA LEU A 94 12.20 -11.57 -8.52
C LEU A 94 12.43 -11.42 -10.04
N LEU A 95 11.87 -12.32 -10.84
CA LEU A 95 12.05 -12.30 -12.30
C LEU A 95 11.11 -11.31 -12.99
N VAL A 96 9.85 -11.32 -12.58
CA VAL A 96 8.76 -10.47 -13.09
C VAL A 96 8.02 -9.90 -11.90
N GLU A 97 7.59 -8.64 -12.00
CA GLU A 97 6.77 -7.97 -10.98
C GLU A 97 5.58 -7.28 -11.64
N SER A 98 4.42 -7.31 -10.98
CA SER A 98 3.23 -6.58 -11.43
C SER A 98 2.48 -6.03 -10.22
N TRP A 99 1.86 -4.86 -10.36
CA TRP A 99 1.27 -4.19 -9.21
C TRP A 99 -0.07 -3.56 -9.55
N GLN A 100 -1.07 -3.84 -8.73
CA GLN A 100 -2.30 -3.05 -8.66
C GLN A 100 -2.27 -2.12 -7.46
N LEU A 101 -2.39 -0.82 -7.69
CA LEU A 101 -2.42 0.21 -6.67
C LEU A 101 -3.81 0.84 -6.61
N LYS A 102 -4.45 0.79 -5.45
CA LYS A 102 -5.68 1.53 -5.16
C LYS A 102 -5.38 2.66 -4.19
N ILE A 103 -5.75 3.87 -4.57
CA ILE A 103 -5.63 5.05 -3.73
C ILE A 103 -7.02 5.35 -3.18
N LEU A 104 -7.15 5.32 -1.86
CA LEU A 104 -8.39 5.63 -1.18
C LEU A 104 -8.26 6.91 -0.38
N ARG A 105 -9.37 7.63 -0.25
CA ARG A 105 -9.47 8.87 0.53
C ARG A 105 -10.63 8.80 1.50
N LYS A 106 -10.40 9.32 2.70
CA LYS A 106 -11.43 9.56 3.73
C LYS A 106 -11.14 10.90 4.39
N ASN A 107 -11.91 11.93 4.02
CA ASN A 107 -11.65 13.32 4.41
C ASN A 107 -10.25 13.80 3.95
N LYS A 108 -9.34 14.00 4.92
CA LYS A 108 -7.94 14.39 4.69
C LYS A 108 -6.98 13.19 4.74
N HIS A 109 -7.46 12.01 5.15
CA HIS A 109 -6.67 10.79 5.18
C HIS A 109 -6.62 10.16 3.80
N HIS A 110 -5.47 9.58 3.48
CA HIS A 110 -5.30 8.75 2.29
C HIS A 110 -4.85 7.35 2.73
N ARG A 111 -5.18 6.37 1.91
CA ARG A 111 -4.71 5.01 2.03
C ARG A 111 -4.22 4.56 0.66
N ILE A 112 -3.11 3.86 0.62
CA ILE A 112 -2.63 3.19 -0.58
C ILE A 112 -2.70 1.71 -0.30
N GLU A 113 -3.48 0.97 -1.08
CA GLU A 113 -3.52 -0.48 -1.07
C GLU A 113 -2.76 -0.97 -2.30
N LEU A 114 -1.77 -1.84 -2.10
CA LEU A 114 -1.03 -2.49 -3.16
C LEU A 114 -1.33 -3.99 -3.14
N LEU A 115 -1.55 -4.54 -4.31
CA LEU A 115 -1.64 -5.97 -4.55
C LEU A 115 -0.59 -6.31 -5.62
N ASP A 116 0.25 -7.29 -5.30
CA ASP A 116 1.09 -7.96 -6.29
C ASP A 116 0.22 -8.98 -7.04
N VAL A 117 0.16 -8.84 -8.36
CA VAL A 117 -0.79 -9.57 -9.23
C VAL A 117 -0.08 -10.55 -10.13
#